data_AF-A0A530QVS8-F1
#
_entry.id   AF-A0A530QVS8-F1
#
_cell.length_a   1.000
_cell.length_b   1.000
_cell.length_c   1.000
_cell.angle_alpha   90.00
_cell.angle_beta   90.00
_cell.angle_gamma   90.00
#
_symmetry.space_group_name_H-M   'P 1'
#
loop_
_entity.id
_entity.type
_entity.pdbx_description
1 polymer ?
#
loop_
_entity_poly.entity_id
_entity_poly.type
_entity_poly.pdbx_seq_one_letter_code
_entity_poly.pdbx_strand_id
1 'polypeptide(L)'
;MTAGAAVILHTSSPAMAMKLLRDKHPGLSVYPCDSYAGLAALIEQTKAEIVYSVRFDGTARFPRSALLESPTVKWVSVGGSGTDHLGPWNPEKVTVTNAAGVAADMMAEYALGAMLSF
;
A
#
# COMPACT_ATOMS: atom_id res chain seq x y z
N MET A 1 -14.25 16.30 18.59
CA MET A 1 -14.21 15.19 17.61
C MET A 1 -12.79 15.11 17.09
N THR A 2 -12.07 14.04 17.40
CA THR A 2 -10.77 13.79 16.76
C THR A 2 -11.03 13.54 15.28
N ALA A 3 -10.40 14.32 14.40
CA ALA A 3 -10.44 14.03 12.97
C ALA A 3 -9.88 12.60 12.76
N GLY A 4 -10.61 11.75 12.04
CA GLY A 4 -10.15 10.40 11.74
C GLY A 4 -8.87 10.42 10.91
N ALA A 5 -8.00 9.41 11.09
CA ALA A 5 -6.74 9.31 10.35
C ALA A 5 -6.99 9.33 8.82
N ALA A 6 -6.13 10.05 8.09
CA ALA A 6 -6.19 10.12 6.63
C ALA A 6 -5.43 8.95 5.99
N VAL A 7 -6.06 8.30 5.01
CA VAL A 7 -5.55 7.12 4.30
C VAL A 7 -5.35 7.43 2.83
N ILE A 8 -4.18 7.06 2.29
CA ILE A 8 -3.93 7.07 0.84
C ILE A 8 -3.97 5.64 0.31
N LEU A 9 -4.66 5.44 -0.82
CA LEU A 9 -4.61 4.23 -1.62
C LEU A 9 -3.67 4.44 -2.81
N HIS A 10 -2.42 4.04 -2.64
CA HIS A 10 -1.37 4.13 -3.64
C HIS A 10 -1.35 2.89 -4.53
N THR A 11 -2.14 2.91 -5.61
CA THR A 11 -2.34 1.80 -6.55
C THR A 11 -2.84 2.31 -7.90
N SER A 12 -2.48 1.66 -9.00
CA SER A 12 -2.99 1.99 -10.35
C SER A 12 -4.48 1.69 -10.53
N SER A 13 -5.14 1.05 -9.57
CA SER A 13 -6.57 0.70 -9.64
C SER A 13 -7.26 0.87 -8.29
N PRO A 14 -7.47 2.11 -7.81
CA PRO A 14 -7.97 2.38 -6.47
C PRO A 14 -9.48 2.14 -6.32
N ALA A 15 -10.25 2.10 -7.41
CA ALA A 15 -11.71 2.17 -7.39
C ALA A 15 -12.39 1.13 -6.48
N MET A 16 -11.96 -0.13 -6.55
CA MET A 16 -12.55 -1.21 -5.75
C MET A 16 -12.28 -1.01 -4.25
N ALA A 17 -11.03 -0.74 -3.88
CA ALA A 17 -10.64 -0.52 -2.49
C ALA A 17 -11.26 0.77 -1.92
N MET A 18 -11.37 1.83 -2.73
CA MET A 18 -12.07 3.06 -2.38
C MET A 18 -13.53 2.80 -2.03
N LYS A 19 -14.25 2.04 -2.87
CA LYS A 19 -15.64 1.68 -2.62
C LYS A 19 -15.77 0.91 -1.31
N LEU A 20 -14.97 -0.15 -1.14
CA LEU A 20 -15.00 -0.99 0.06
C LEU A 20 -14.77 -0.18 1.35
N LEU A 21 -13.78 0.72 1.36
CA LEU A 21 -13.47 1.52 2.54
C LEU A 21 -14.54 2.56 2.83
N ARG A 22 -15.11 3.22 1.82
CA ARG A 22 -16.22 4.17 2.02
C ARG A 22 -17.47 3.49 2.55
N ASP A 23 -17.78 2.29 2.04
CA ASP A 23 -18.97 1.53 2.45
C ASP A 23 -18.82 1.01 3.90
N LYS A 24 -17.64 0.51 4.28
CA LYS A 24 -17.40 -0.05 5.63
C LYS A 24 -16.98 0.98 6.68
N HIS A 25 -16.38 2.09 6.26
CA HIS A 25 -15.80 3.12 7.12
C HIS A 25 -16.14 4.54 6.61
N PRO A 26 -17.42 4.95 6.65
CA PRO A 26 -17.87 6.22 6.07
C PRO A 26 -17.24 7.49 6.69
N GLY A 27 -16.70 7.39 7.90
CA GLY A 27 -15.99 8.49 8.57
C GLY A 27 -14.49 8.57 8.27
N LEU A 28 -13.95 7.64 7.48
CA LEU A 28 -12.53 7.58 7.13
C LEU A 28 -12.24 8.48 5.93
N SER A 29 -11.24 9.36 6.06
CA SER A 29 -10.78 10.18 4.94
C SER A 29 -9.86 9.34 4.05
N VAL A 30 -10.34 8.95 2.87
CA VAL A 30 -9.60 8.09 1.94
C VAL A 30 -9.35 8.83 0.63
N TYR A 31 -8.09 8.84 0.18
CA TYR A 31 -7.63 9.53 -1.01
C TYR A 31 -6.96 8.54 -1.99
N PRO A 32 -7.33 8.53 -3.27
CA PRO A 32 -6.65 7.71 -4.27
C PRO A 32 -5.34 8.36 -4.71
N CYS A 33 -4.33 7.55 -5.02
CA CYS A 33 -3.10 7.98 -5.68
C CYS A 33 -2.67 6.88 -6.67
N ASP A 34 -2.78 7.15 -7.95
CA ASP A 34 -2.50 6.20 -9.04
C ASP A 34 -1.16 6.45 -9.73
N SER A 35 -0.33 7.34 -9.18
CA SER A 35 0.98 7.65 -9.72
C SER A 35 2.04 7.77 -8.62
N TYR A 36 3.24 7.32 -8.94
CA TYR A 36 4.38 7.44 -8.03
C TYR A 36 4.81 8.89 -7.81
N ALA A 37 4.75 9.71 -8.85
CA ALA A 37 5.13 11.12 -8.79
C ALA A 37 4.20 11.95 -7.88
N GLY A 38 2.91 11.60 -7.83
CA GLY A 38 1.92 12.32 -7.03
C GLY A 38 1.95 11.99 -5.53
N LEU A 39 2.60 10.89 -5.12
CA LEU A 39 2.46 10.38 -3.76
C LEU A 39 2.96 11.36 -2.69
N ALA A 40 4.15 11.93 -2.87
CA ALA A 40 4.74 12.83 -1.87
C ALA A 40 3.87 14.08 -1.65
N ALA A 41 3.41 14.71 -2.74
CA ALA A 41 2.55 15.88 -2.67
C ALA A 41 1.20 15.57 -2.00
N LEU A 42 0.61 14.41 -2.29
CA LEU A 42 -0.65 14.01 -1.68
C LEU A 42 -0.51 13.75 -0.18
N ILE A 43 0.57 13.07 0.26
CA ILE A 43 0.88 12.87 1.68
C ILE A 43 0.98 14.22 2.40
N GLU A 44 1.68 15.19 1.80
CA GLU A 44 1.83 16.52 2.39
C GLU A 44 0.50 17.27 2.49
N GLN A 45 -0.33 17.19 1.45
CA GLN A 45 -1.63 17.85 1.36
C GLN A 45 -2.62 17.28 2.39
N THR A 46 -2.70 15.96 2.51
CA THR A 46 -3.71 15.30 3.36
C THR A 46 -3.21 15.01 4.76
N LYS A 47 -1.91 15.22 5.03
CA LYS A 47 -1.22 14.78 6.25
C LYS A 47 -1.49 13.31 6.56
N ALA A 48 -1.47 12.48 5.51
CA ALA A 48 -1.80 11.06 5.64
C ALA A 48 -0.92 10.36 6.67
N GLU A 49 -1.56 9.56 7.53
CA GLU A 49 -0.88 8.73 8.52
C GLU A 49 -0.73 7.28 8.04
N ILE A 50 -1.61 6.87 7.12
CA ILE A 50 -1.69 5.49 6.63
C ILE A 50 -1.61 5.52 5.11
N VAL A 51 -0.76 4.66 4.54
CA VAL A 51 -0.71 4.43 3.10
C VAL A 51 -0.87 2.94 2.81
N TYR A 52 -1.93 2.58 2.11
CA TYR A 52 -1.99 1.29 1.41
C TYR A 52 -1.21 1.44 0.11
N SER A 53 -0.21 0.60 -0.11
CA SER A 53 0.69 0.73 -1.25
C SER A 53 0.83 -0.58 -2.02
N VAL A 54 0.68 -0.48 -3.33
CA VAL A 54 1.00 -1.54 -4.30
C VAL A 54 2.16 -1.06 -5.15
N ARG A 55 3.10 -1.95 -5.46
CA ARG A 55 4.16 -1.67 -6.43
C ARG A 55 3.63 -1.98 -7.84
N PHE A 56 3.20 -0.96 -8.59
CA PHE A 56 2.50 -1.12 -9.87
C PHE A 56 3.23 -0.55 -11.11
N ASP A 57 4.22 0.33 -10.96
CA ASP A 57 4.97 0.95 -12.08
C ASP A 57 6.49 0.69 -12.01
N GLY A 58 6.84 -0.54 -11.59
CA GLY A 58 8.22 -0.99 -11.44
C GLY A 58 8.90 -0.54 -10.14
N THR A 59 10.01 -1.20 -9.78
CA THR A 59 10.73 -0.93 -8.51
C THR A 59 11.59 0.33 -8.58
N ALA A 60 12.27 0.57 -9.70
CA ALA A 60 13.24 1.66 -9.83
C ALA A 60 12.63 3.06 -9.63
N ARG A 61 11.33 3.21 -9.93
CA ARG A 61 10.60 4.47 -9.77
C ARG A 61 9.77 4.53 -8.49
N PHE A 62 9.76 3.46 -7.69
CA PHE A 62 8.91 3.38 -6.52
C PHE A 62 9.29 4.47 -5.50
N PRO A 63 8.34 5.30 -5.04
CA PRO A 63 8.61 6.49 -4.23
C PRO A 63 8.85 6.13 -2.76
N ARG A 64 9.90 5.34 -2.50
CA ARG A 64 10.22 4.81 -1.17
C ARG A 64 10.42 5.91 -0.12
N SER A 65 11.15 6.98 -0.44
CA SER A 65 11.42 8.08 0.49
C SER A 65 10.13 8.80 0.91
N ALA A 66 9.18 8.98 0.00
CA ALA A 66 7.88 9.58 0.31
C ALA A 66 7.12 8.82 1.42
N LEU A 67 7.32 7.51 1.52
CA LEU A 67 6.68 6.67 2.53
C LEU A 67 7.48 6.61 3.85
N LEU A 68 8.81 6.47 3.77
CA LEU A 68 9.64 6.16 4.93
C LEU A 68 10.24 7.39 5.62
N GLU A 69 10.34 8.51 4.89
CA GLU A 69 10.91 9.76 5.40
C GLU A 69 9.83 10.82 5.66
N SER A 70 8.56 10.51 5.33
CA SER A 70 7.45 11.41 5.66
C SER A 70 7.31 11.57 7.17
N PRO A 71 7.13 12.81 7.67
CA PRO A 71 6.90 13.06 9.09
C PRO A 71 5.50 12.62 9.57
N THR A 72 4.56 12.38 8.65
CA THR A 72 3.17 12.04 9.02
C THR A 72 2.85 10.57 8.87
N VAL A 73 3.48 9.88 7.92
CA VAL A 73 3.19 8.46 7.65
C VAL A 73 3.72 7.62 8.82
N LYS A 74 2.81 6.88 9.46
CA LYS A 74 3.09 5.98 10.58
C LYS A 74 2.89 4.52 10.20
N TRP A 75 2.07 4.24 9.18
CA TRP A 75 1.78 2.89 8.73
C TRP A 75 1.75 2.78 7.21
N VAL A 76 2.53 1.84 6.67
CA VAL A 76 2.46 1.39 5.28
C VAL A 76 1.93 -0.04 5.24
N SER A 77 0.77 -0.22 4.61
CA SER A 77 0.19 -1.53 4.33
C SER A 77 0.48 -1.92 2.89
N VAL A 78 1.36 -2.91 2.70
CA VAL A 78 1.74 -3.40 1.37
C VAL A 78 0.70 -4.41 0.89
N GLY A 79 0.15 -4.18 -0.30
CA GLY A 79 -0.89 -5.03 -0.88
C GLY A 79 -0.42 -6.41 -1.35
N GLY A 80 0.89 -6.66 -1.40
CA GLY A 80 1.49 -7.96 -1.72
C GLY A 80 2.28 -8.54 -0.55
N SER A 81 2.90 -9.71 -0.74
CA SER A 81 3.71 -10.39 0.27
C SER A 81 5.14 -9.82 0.41
N GLY A 82 5.74 -9.32 -0.67
CA GLY A 82 7.12 -8.80 -0.66
C GLY A 82 7.24 -7.36 -0.16
N THR A 83 8.22 -7.09 0.70
CA THR A 83 8.51 -5.75 1.27
C THR A 83 9.90 -5.23 0.91
N ASP A 84 10.66 -5.97 0.10
CA ASP A 84 12.06 -5.71 -0.24
C ASP A 84 12.28 -4.30 -0.83
N HIS A 85 11.31 -3.81 -1.60
CA HIS A 85 11.33 -2.48 -2.20
C HIS A 85 11.24 -1.32 -1.19
N LEU A 86 10.90 -1.61 0.07
CA LEU A 86 10.92 -0.66 1.18
C LEU A 86 12.17 -0.81 2.06
N GLY A 87 12.77 -2.01 2.10
CA GLY A 87 13.87 -2.33 3.00
C GLY A 87 15.15 -1.52 2.74
N PRO A 88 15.89 -1.09 3.78
CA PRO A 88 15.56 -1.13 5.22
C PRO A 88 14.65 0.04 5.66
N TRP A 89 13.90 -0.07 6.76
CA TRP A 89 13.17 1.04 7.38
C TRP A 89 13.36 1.06 8.91
N ASN A 90 13.06 2.19 9.56
CA ASN A 90 13.07 2.29 11.03
C ASN A 90 11.69 1.90 11.59
N PRO A 91 11.56 0.78 12.31
CA PRO A 91 10.27 0.32 12.86
C PRO A 91 9.70 1.21 13.97
N GLU A 92 10.54 2.04 14.62
CA GLU A 92 10.06 3.03 15.60
C GLU A 92 9.39 4.24 14.94
N LYS A 93 9.65 4.47 13.65
CA LYS A 93 9.07 5.59 12.88
C LYS A 93 7.87 5.16 12.05
N VAL A 94 8.01 4.03 11.33
CA VAL A 94 7.00 3.55 10.38
C VAL A 94 6.78 2.07 10.58
N THR A 95 5.54 1.69 10.85
CA THR A 95 5.09 0.31 10.83
C THR A 95 4.87 -0.13 9.38
N VAL A 96 5.44 -1.27 8.99
CA VAL A 96 5.21 -1.86 7.67
C VAL A 96 4.57 -3.23 7.85
N THR A 97 3.42 -3.43 7.24
CA THR A 97 2.71 -4.72 7.17
C THR A 97 2.57 -5.14 5.71
N ASN A 98 2.41 -6.43 5.45
CA ASN A 98 2.21 -6.97 4.10
C ASN A 98 0.97 -7.89 4.06
N ALA A 99 0.63 -8.35 2.86
CA ALA A 99 -0.42 -9.34 2.64
C ALA A 99 0.19 -10.76 2.57
N ALA A 100 0.99 -11.15 3.55
CA ALA A 100 1.58 -12.49 3.60
C ALA A 100 0.48 -13.57 3.55
N GLY A 101 0.69 -14.61 2.74
CA GLY A 101 -0.24 -15.73 2.58
C GLY A 101 -1.38 -15.50 1.57
N VAL A 102 -1.66 -14.27 1.13
CA VAL A 102 -2.82 -13.98 0.25
C VAL A 102 -2.78 -14.73 -1.10
N ALA A 103 -1.58 -15.06 -1.58
CA ALA A 103 -1.36 -15.75 -2.85
C ALA A 103 -0.94 -17.23 -2.68
N ALA A 104 -0.94 -17.77 -1.45
CA ALA A 104 -0.40 -19.10 -1.17
C ALA A 104 -1.13 -20.20 -1.97
N ASP A 105 -2.46 -20.22 -1.91
CA ASP A 105 -3.28 -21.22 -2.59
C ASP A 105 -3.14 -21.12 -4.12
N MET A 106 -3.23 -19.89 -4.66
CA MET A 106 -3.02 -19.63 -6.10
C MET A 106 -1.63 -20.11 -6.56
N MET A 107 -0.59 -19.89 -5.75
CA MET A 107 0.76 -20.35 -6.08
C MET A 107 0.90 -21.87 -6.00
N ALA A 108 0.19 -22.53 -5.07
CA ALA A 108 0.16 -23.99 -4.99
C ALA A 108 -0.51 -24.60 -6.23
N GLU A 109 -1.67 -24.07 -6.62
CA GLU A 109 -2.38 -24.48 -7.84
C GLU A 109 -1.53 -24.26 -9.09
N TYR A 110 -0.92 -23.06 -9.21
CA TYR A 110 -0.04 -22.74 -10.34
C TYR A 110 1.15 -23.70 -10.42
N ALA A 111 1.82 -23.96 -9.29
CA ALA A 111 2.99 -24.83 -9.25
C ALA A 111 2.63 -26.27 -9.61
N LEU A 112 1.57 -26.82 -9.02
CA LEU A 112 1.10 -28.18 -9.33
C LEU A 112 0.65 -28.30 -10.79
N GLY A 113 -0.12 -27.32 -11.29
CA GLY A 113 -0.56 -27.27 -12.68
C GLY A 113 0.61 -27.23 -13.67
N ALA A 114 1.63 -26.41 -13.37
CA ALA A 114 2.83 -26.34 -14.20
C ALA A 114 3.66 -27.63 -14.15
N MET A 115 3.72 -28.32 -13.01
CA MET A 115 4.43 -29.62 -12.93
C MET A 115 3.74 -30.71 -13.75
N LEU A 116 2.40 -30.70 -13.82
CA LEU A 116 1.60 -31.71 -14.51
C LEU A 116 1.38 -31.42 -16.00
N SER A 117 1.71 -30.22 -16.49
CA SER A 117 1.51 -29.82 -17.89
C SER A 117 2.67 -30.19 -18.82
N PHE A 118 3.82 -30.60 -18.27
CA PHE A 118 4.95 -31.18 -19.00
C PHE A 118 4.87 -32.71 -19.03
#